data_AF-A0A444X303-F1
#
_entry.id   AF-A0A444X303-F1
#
_cell.length_a   1.000
_cell.length_b   1.000
_cell.length_c   1.000
_cell.angle_alpha   90.00
_cell.angle_beta   90.00
_cell.angle_gamma   90.00
#
_symmetry.space_group_name_H-M   'P 1'
#
loop_
_entity.id
_entity.type
_entity.pdbx_description
1 polymer ?
#
loop_
_entity_poly.entity_id
_entity_poly.type
_entity_poly.pdbx_seq_one_letter_code
_entity_poly.pdbx_strand_id
1 'polypeptide(L)'
;MDIYNENVILQDLWMLICDHFLSSDPYNPIVEAHLRETGFDYVSHIGVVQCQSAMINALIERWWPETHTFHFPIGECAVSLEDVAMILGLPTNGIPVTGPTMSSFEVLEAECLHHFGVAPRKTDCRGSFIKLTWIRGLKDCTVLTDDIQIQRYVKCHIMLLFGTILFGDKSGAAVHWKFLRLLRNFAGIIQFSWGSACLAHLNRSLCKATRVDCKEIDGSLTLLLTWAWIRLPFLAPIPGNPRLFLIANRWCNWERGNYAYRYHTLAHYRRLLDDMQEGHVYGIDHIEPDVIPVDIRQHSVVCGATVPLISFECVEWHASDRFRRQFGLIQGVPNQERDLGASHGEVLTGPKKISPTPSRVTTCWRKLLRKKYHAS
;
A
#
# COMPACT_ATOMS: atom_id res chain seq x y z
N MET A 1 -29.30 30.41 -8.37
CA MET A 1 -28.74 30.62 -7.01
C MET A 1 -28.47 29.23 -6.50
N ASP A 2 -27.43 28.61 -7.07
CA ASP A 2 -27.18 27.19 -6.92
C ASP A 2 -26.18 27.01 -5.77
N ILE A 3 -26.70 26.39 -4.71
CA ILE A 3 -25.93 25.97 -3.55
C ILE A 3 -25.07 24.79 -4.03
N TYR A 4 -23.84 25.08 -4.47
CA TYR A 4 -22.80 24.06 -4.60
C TYR A 4 -22.60 23.45 -3.21
N ASN A 5 -23.11 22.24 -3.04
CA ASN A 5 -22.86 21.42 -1.88
C ASN A 5 -21.38 21.04 -1.94
N GLU A 6 -20.52 21.78 -1.23
CA GLU A 6 -19.13 21.43 -0.96
C GLU A 6 -19.08 20.22 -0.02
N ASN A 7 -19.55 19.06 -0.48
CA ASN A 7 -19.33 17.79 0.18
C ASN A 7 -17.86 17.38 -0.07
N VAL A 8 -16.94 18.01 0.64
CA VAL A 8 -15.54 17.60 0.71
C VAL A 8 -15.49 16.31 1.52
N ILE A 9 -15.23 15.19 0.86
CA ILE A 9 -15.24 13.85 1.48
C ILE A 9 -14.19 13.74 2.60
N LEU A 10 -13.00 14.34 2.41
CA LEU A 10 -11.91 14.30 3.38
C LEU A 10 -11.46 15.72 3.75
N GLN A 11 -12.01 16.28 4.84
CA GLN A 11 -11.69 17.64 5.32
C GLN A 11 -10.34 17.71 6.09
N ASP A 12 -9.86 16.60 6.66
CA ASP A 12 -8.72 16.58 7.60
C ASP A 12 -7.50 15.77 7.12
N LEU A 13 -7.25 15.72 5.81
CA LEU A 13 -6.04 15.08 5.25
C LEU A 13 -4.73 15.85 5.57
N TRP A 14 -4.83 17.06 6.15
CA TRP A 14 -3.66 17.82 6.62
C TRP A 14 -2.87 17.09 7.73
N MET A 15 -3.43 16.05 8.35
CA MET A 15 -2.75 15.23 9.35
C MET A 15 -2.02 13.99 8.80
N LEU A 16 -2.11 13.70 7.50
CA LEU A 16 -1.28 12.65 6.86
C LEU A 16 0.10 13.17 6.43
N ILE A 17 0.50 14.33 6.96
CA ILE A 17 1.91 14.64 7.12
C ILE A 17 2.42 13.66 8.18
N CYS A 18 3.17 12.65 7.75
CA CYS A 18 4.01 11.88 8.67
C CYS A 18 5.06 12.83 9.29
N ASP A 19 4.66 13.63 10.27
CA ASP A 19 5.56 14.30 11.23
C ASP A 19 6.37 13.27 12.01
N HIS A 20 5.94 12.00 11.95
CA HIS A 20 6.60 10.82 12.46
C HIS A 20 7.61 10.30 11.42
N PHE A 21 8.61 11.13 11.17
CA PHE A 21 9.75 10.87 10.30
C PHE A 21 10.43 9.53 10.66
N LEU A 22 10.79 8.74 9.65
CA LEU A 22 12.00 7.90 9.75
C LEU A 22 13.14 8.88 9.49
N SER A 23 13.93 9.23 10.52
CA SER A 23 15.19 9.96 10.28
C SER A 23 15.92 9.30 9.13
N SER A 24 16.52 10.07 8.22
CA SER A 24 17.54 9.52 7.33
C SER A 24 18.58 8.89 8.24
N ASP A 25 18.52 7.57 8.36
CA ASP A 25 19.42 6.84 9.21
C ASP A 25 20.83 7.07 8.68
N PRO A 26 21.83 7.22 9.56
CA PRO A 26 23.21 7.28 9.11
C PRO A 26 23.47 6.03 8.27
N TYR A 27 23.93 6.25 7.03
CA TYR A 27 24.14 5.18 6.05
C TYR A 27 24.95 4.05 6.66
N ASN A 28 24.35 2.85 6.71
CA ASN A 28 25.00 1.64 7.21
C ASN A 28 24.86 0.51 6.17
N PRO A 29 25.95 0.10 5.51
CA PRO A 29 25.90 -0.89 4.42
C PRO A 29 25.44 -2.27 4.90
N ILE A 30 25.63 -2.61 6.19
CA ILE A 30 25.20 -3.89 6.74
C ILE A 30 23.67 -3.90 6.92
N VAL A 31 23.10 -2.79 7.38
CA VAL A 31 21.64 -2.62 7.49
C VAL A 31 21.00 -2.67 6.10
N GLU A 32 21.61 -2.00 5.12
CA GLU A 32 21.17 -2.02 3.73
C GLU A 32 21.16 -3.43 3.13
N ALA A 33 22.20 -4.24 3.39
CA ALA A 33 22.24 -5.63 2.96
C ALA A 33 21.07 -6.46 3.54
N HIS A 34 20.78 -6.29 4.83
CA HIS A 34 19.64 -6.96 5.48
C HIS A 34 18.27 -6.46 4.96
N LEU A 35 18.16 -5.17 4.62
CA LEU A 35 16.95 -4.63 3.99
C LEU A 35 16.75 -5.23 2.57
N ARG A 36 17.82 -5.46 1.82
CA ARG A 36 17.75 -6.18 0.53
C ARG A 36 17.31 -7.61 0.69
N GLU A 37 17.85 -8.34 1.66
CA GLU A 37 17.47 -9.73 1.94
C GLU A 37 15.99 -9.90 2.32
N THR A 38 15.39 -8.84 2.89
CA THR A 38 13.96 -8.83 3.24
C THR A 38 13.06 -8.28 2.13
N GLY A 39 13.63 -7.68 1.08
CA GLY A 39 12.88 -7.04 -0.01
C GLY A 39 12.32 -5.65 0.34
N PHE A 40 12.87 -4.98 1.35
CA PHE A 40 12.42 -3.65 1.82
C PHE A 40 13.42 -2.52 1.55
N ASP A 41 14.55 -2.81 0.89
CA ASP A 41 15.58 -1.80 0.57
C ASP A 41 15.00 -0.59 -0.16
N TYR A 42 14.35 -0.79 -1.31
CA TYR A 42 13.80 0.31 -2.11
C TYR A 42 12.82 1.20 -1.33
N VAL A 43 11.78 0.61 -0.73
CA VAL A 43 10.78 1.37 0.04
C VAL A 43 11.40 2.09 1.25
N SER A 44 12.49 1.58 1.82
CA SER A 44 13.18 2.24 2.94
C SER A 44 13.82 3.59 2.57
N HIS A 45 14.14 3.77 1.29
CA HIS A 45 14.71 5.00 0.76
C HIS A 45 13.65 6.00 0.28
N ILE A 46 12.36 5.67 0.36
CA ILE A 46 11.29 6.59 -0.04
C ILE A 46 11.19 7.71 0.98
N GLY A 47 11.44 8.94 0.52
CA GLY A 47 11.32 10.13 1.35
C GLY A 47 9.87 10.55 1.56
N VAL A 48 9.68 11.69 2.24
CA VAL A 48 8.34 12.23 2.49
C VAL A 48 7.73 12.70 1.16
N VAL A 49 6.64 12.04 0.77
CA VAL A 49 5.76 12.47 -0.31
C VAL A 49 4.55 13.15 0.32
N GLN A 50 4.54 14.48 0.33
CA GLN A 50 3.46 15.24 0.96
C GLN A 50 2.14 15.00 0.23
N CYS A 51 1.11 14.71 1.02
CA CYS A 51 -0.21 14.38 0.55
C CYS A 51 -0.98 15.63 0.13
N GLN A 52 -1.57 15.61 -1.07
CA GLN A 52 -2.45 16.68 -1.53
C GLN A 52 -3.92 16.24 -1.48
N SER A 53 -4.65 16.75 -0.48
CA SER A 53 -6.00 16.31 -0.18
C SER A 53 -7.01 16.53 -1.31
N ALA A 54 -6.92 17.67 -1.98
CA ALA A 54 -7.81 18.03 -3.08
C ALA A 54 -7.72 17.04 -4.26
N MET A 55 -6.51 16.58 -4.60
CA MET A 55 -6.32 15.60 -5.67
C MET A 55 -6.81 14.21 -5.25
N ILE A 56 -6.52 13.77 -4.02
CA ILE A 56 -7.01 12.48 -3.51
C ILE A 56 -8.54 12.44 -3.51
N ASN A 57 -9.20 13.50 -3.03
CA ASN A 57 -10.66 13.60 -3.07
C ASN A 57 -11.18 13.50 -4.51
N ALA A 58 -10.57 14.20 -5.46
CA ALA A 58 -10.95 14.12 -6.86
C ALA A 58 -10.79 12.71 -7.45
N LEU A 59 -9.75 11.96 -7.04
CA LEU A 59 -9.54 10.57 -7.46
C LEU A 59 -10.55 9.61 -6.82
N ILE A 60 -10.87 9.78 -5.53
CA ILE A 60 -11.87 8.96 -4.82
C ILE A 60 -13.23 9.10 -5.50
N GLU A 61 -13.61 10.29 -5.95
CA GLU A 61 -14.86 10.52 -6.71
C GLU A 61 -14.93 9.73 -8.02
N ARG A 62 -13.79 9.31 -8.57
CA ARG A 62 -13.71 8.47 -9.77
C ARG A 62 -13.59 6.99 -9.45
N TRP A 63 -13.43 6.61 -8.18
CA TRP A 63 -13.28 5.21 -7.80
C TRP A 63 -14.61 4.46 -7.87
N TRP A 64 -14.63 3.32 -8.55
CA TRP A 64 -15.78 2.43 -8.67
C TRP A 64 -15.55 1.14 -7.86
N PRO A 65 -16.16 0.99 -6.66
CA PRO A 65 -15.88 -0.12 -5.76
C PRO A 65 -16.11 -1.52 -6.34
N GLU A 66 -17.10 -1.67 -7.22
CA GLU A 66 -17.49 -2.96 -7.80
C GLU A 66 -16.41 -3.52 -8.74
N THR A 67 -15.66 -2.64 -9.41
CA THR A 67 -14.63 -3.03 -10.38
C THR A 67 -13.21 -2.88 -9.84
N HIS A 68 -13.03 -2.18 -8.71
CA HIS A 68 -11.73 -1.74 -8.20
C HIS A 68 -10.91 -0.94 -9.23
N THR A 69 -11.60 -0.04 -9.95
CA THR A 69 -10.97 0.82 -10.95
C THR A 69 -11.44 2.26 -10.81
N PHE A 70 -10.63 3.20 -11.32
CA PHE A 70 -11.01 4.58 -11.55
C PHE A 70 -11.70 4.73 -12.90
N HIS A 71 -12.81 5.44 -12.93
CA HIS A 71 -13.61 5.71 -14.11
C HIS A 71 -13.35 7.14 -14.58
N PHE A 72 -12.62 7.27 -15.69
CA PHE A 72 -12.33 8.54 -16.35
C PHE A 72 -13.06 8.63 -17.70
N PRO A 73 -13.18 9.83 -18.32
CA PRO A 73 -13.79 9.98 -19.64
C PRO A 73 -13.20 9.06 -20.72
N ILE A 74 -11.91 8.73 -20.60
CA ILE A 74 -11.20 7.85 -21.53
C ILE A 74 -11.34 6.35 -21.21
N GLY A 75 -11.94 5.99 -20.06
CA GLY A 75 -12.14 4.60 -19.63
C GLY A 75 -11.63 4.26 -18.24
N GLU A 76 -11.60 2.96 -17.95
CA GLU A 76 -11.15 2.40 -16.67
C GLU A 76 -9.61 2.41 -16.56
N CYS A 77 -9.10 2.83 -15.40
CA CYS A 77 -7.68 2.81 -15.03
C CYS A 77 -7.52 2.32 -13.59
N ALA A 78 -6.39 1.73 -13.22
CA ALA A 78 -6.16 1.33 -11.83
C ALA A 78 -4.67 1.26 -11.47
N VAL A 79 -4.38 1.33 -10.17
CA VAL A 79 -3.05 1.00 -9.66
C VAL A 79 -2.80 -0.49 -9.92
N SER A 80 -1.73 -0.79 -10.65
CA SER A 80 -1.33 -2.15 -11.00
C SER A 80 -0.22 -2.69 -10.10
N LEU A 81 -0.01 -4.01 -10.15
CA LEU A 81 1.18 -4.61 -9.54
C LEU A 81 2.47 -4.09 -10.18
N GLU A 82 2.45 -3.64 -11.44
CA GLU A 82 3.61 -3.00 -12.06
C GLU A 82 3.93 -1.69 -11.35
N ASP A 83 2.89 -0.88 -11.13
CA ASP A 83 3.01 0.40 -10.42
C ASP A 83 3.55 0.20 -9.01
N VAL A 84 3.04 -0.82 -8.28
CA VAL A 84 3.54 -1.16 -6.95
C VAL A 84 5.03 -1.52 -6.97
N ALA A 85 5.45 -2.36 -7.92
CA ALA A 85 6.84 -2.80 -8.02
C ALA A 85 7.77 -1.61 -8.33
N MET A 86 7.40 -0.70 -9.22
CA MET A 86 8.29 0.42 -9.56
C MET A 86 8.24 1.58 -8.56
N ILE A 87 7.08 1.84 -7.95
CA ILE A 87 6.91 2.95 -7.01
C ILE A 87 7.52 2.60 -5.66
N LEU A 88 7.24 1.38 -5.16
CA LEU A 88 7.64 0.95 -3.83
C LEU A 88 8.83 0.00 -3.84
N GLY A 89 9.16 -0.64 -4.96
CA GLY A 89 10.22 -1.65 -5.02
C GLY A 89 9.92 -2.90 -4.20
N LEU A 90 8.64 -3.22 -4.00
CA LEU A 90 8.21 -4.37 -3.22
C LEU A 90 7.96 -5.61 -4.10
N PRO A 91 8.17 -6.82 -3.57
CA PRO A 91 7.81 -8.06 -4.25
C PRO A 91 6.29 -8.15 -4.46
N THR A 92 5.87 -8.33 -5.71
CA THR A 92 4.45 -8.47 -6.13
C THR A 92 4.07 -9.91 -6.47
N ASN A 93 5.05 -10.79 -6.52
CA ASN A 93 4.92 -12.23 -6.62
C ASN A 93 5.30 -12.90 -5.27
N GLY A 94 4.80 -14.11 -5.06
CA GLY A 94 5.15 -14.89 -3.86
C GLY A 94 3.94 -15.35 -3.05
N ILE A 95 4.20 -15.69 -1.79
CA ILE A 95 3.20 -16.24 -0.88
C ILE A 95 2.25 -15.12 -0.40
N PRO A 96 0.93 -15.37 -0.33
CA PRO A 96 -0.01 -14.43 0.27
C PRO A 96 0.38 -14.01 1.69
N VAL A 97 0.26 -12.71 2.00
CA VAL A 97 0.52 -12.16 3.34
C VAL A 97 -0.63 -12.58 4.27
N THR A 98 -0.53 -13.76 4.85
CA THR A 98 -1.57 -14.33 5.70
C THR A 98 -0.96 -15.09 6.87
N GLY A 99 -1.70 -15.16 7.97
CA GLY A 99 -1.26 -15.88 9.15
C GLY A 99 -2.31 -15.92 10.24
N PRO A 100 -2.09 -16.69 11.32
CA PRO A 100 -3.00 -16.77 12.44
C PRO A 100 -3.11 -15.44 13.18
N THR A 101 -4.28 -14.79 13.08
CA THR A 101 -4.65 -13.58 13.83
C THR A 101 -5.14 -13.97 15.23
N MET A 102 -4.24 -13.94 16.20
CA MET A 102 -4.61 -14.03 17.62
C MET A 102 -4.89 -12.60 18.13
N SER A 103 -5.69 -12.46 19.20
CA SER A 103 -6.11 -11.14 19.69
C SER A 103 -6.05 -11.06 21.22
N SER A 104 -4.92 -11.47 21.82
CA SER A 104 -4.66 -11.29 23.24
C SER A 104 -3.39 -10.45 23.44
N PHE A 105 -3.38 -9.68 24.52
CA PHE A 105 -2.25 -8.81 24.84
C PHE A 105 -1.02 -9.63 25.23
N GLU A 106 -1.22 -10.77 25.88
CA GLU A 106 -0.14 -11.69 26.28
C GLU A 106 0.59 -12.26 25.05
N VAL A 107 -0.15 -12.59 23.98
CA VAL A 107 0.46 -13.04 22.72
C VAL A 107 1.23 -11.89 22.07
N LEU A 108 0.67 -10.66 22.06
CA LEU A 108 1.36 -9.48 21.57
C LEU A 108 2.69 -9.24 22.31
N GLU A 109 2.67 -9.29 23.64
CA GLU A 109 3.88 -9.13 24.46
C GLU A 109 4.92 -10.21 24.13
N ALA A 110 4.49 -11.48 24.01
CA ALA A 110 5.38 -12.59 23.68
C ALA A 110 6.01 -12.44 22.27
N GLU A 111 5.24 -12.02 21.26
CA GLU A 111 5.80 -11.74 19.93
C GLU A 111 6.78 -10.55 20.00
N CYS A 112 6.43 -9.45 20.66
CA CYS A 112 7.35 -8.31 20.79
C CYS A 112 8.65 -8.67 21.52
N LEU A 113 8.59 -9.46 22.60
CA LEU A 113 9.78 -9.98 23.28
C LEU A 113 10.63 -10.85 22.35
N HIS A 114 9.99 -11.72 21.55
CA HIS A 114 10.71 -12.54 20.58
C HIS A 114 11.39 -11.71 19.49
N HIS A 115 10.71 -10.71 18.94
CA HIS A 115 11.21 -9.91 17.83
C HIS A 115 12.21 -8.82 18.25
N PHE A 116 11.98 -8.16 19.38
CA PHE A 116 12.69 -6.95 19.78
C PHE A 116 13.45 -7.11 21.11
N GLY A 117 13.21 -8.19 21.85
CA GLY A 117 13.75 -8.37 23.21
C GLY A 117 13.03 -7.57 24.29
N VAL A 118 12.05 -6.74 23.92
CA VAL A 118 11.31 -5.85 24.82
C VAL A 118 9.83 -5.88 24.46
N ALA A 119 8.95 -5.98 25.46
CA ALA A 119 7.51 -5.87 25.29
C ALA A 119 7.01 -4.43 25.47
N PRO A 120 5.99 -4.00 24.71
CA PRO A 120 5.34 -2.71 24.91
C PRO A 120 4.49 -2.73 26.18
N ARG A 121 4.32 -1.57 26.82
CA ARG A 121 3.31 -1.43 27.88
C ARG A 121 1.93 -1.31 27.24
N LYS A 122 0.88 -1.51 28.05
CA LYS A 122 -0.51 -1.26 27.60
C LYS A 122 -0.71 0.16 27.07
N THR A 123 0.00 1.14 27.62
CA THR A 123 -0.02 2.55 27.18
C THR A 123 0.61 2.75 25.80
N ASP A 124 1.46 1.83 25.37
CA ASP A 124 2.15 1.86 24.07
C ASP A 124 1.33 1.17 22.97
N CYS A 125 0.15 0.64 23.33
CA CYS A 125 -0.75 -0.08 22.46
C CYS A 125 -2.13 0.59 22.40
N ARG A 126 -2.80 0.47 21.26
CA ARG A 126 -4.21 0.84 21.07
C ARG A 126 -4.95 -0.35 20.47
N GLY A 127 -5.55 -1.18 21.34
CA GLY A 127 -6.17 -2.43 20.90
C GLY A 127 -5.17 -3.39 20.27
N SER A 128 -5.32 -3.69 18.97
CA SER A 128 -4.39 -4.56 18.20
C SER A 128 -3.31 -3.78 17.45
N PHE A 129 -3.07 -2.53 17.83
CA PHE A 129 -2.06 -1.68 17.22
C PHE A 129 -0.97 -1.30 18.23
N ILE A 130 0.28 -1.25 17.75
CA ILE A 130 1.45 -0.79 18.50
C ILE A 130 1.75 0.63 18.02
N LYS A 131 1.98 1.57 18.94
CA LYS A 131 2.35 2.95 18.58
C LYS A 131 3.69 2.99 17.86
N LEU A 132 3.76 3.75 16.76
CA LEU A 132 4.99 3.94 15.99
C LEU A 132 6.07 4.67 16.79
N THR A 133 5.68 5.55 17.72
CA THR A 133 6.63 6.22 18.62
C THR A 133 7.40 5.25 19.50
N TRP A 134 6.76 4.16 19.95
CA TRP A 134 7.41 3.12 20.73
C TRP A 134 8.40 2.31 19.87
N ILE A 135 8.00 1.90 18.67
CA ILE A 135 8.87 1.17 17.73
C ILE A 135 10.07 2.03 17.32
N ARG A 136 9.86 3.33 17.07
CA ARG A 136 10.93 4.29 16.77
C ARG A 136 11.90 4.41 17.95
N GLY A 137 11.39 4.55 19.17
CA GLY A 137 12.23 4.56 20.37
C GLY A 137 13.09 3.31 20.50
N LEU A 138 12.55 2.13 20.21
CA LEU A 138 13.34 0.89 20.17
C LEU A 138 14.42 0.91 19.09
N LYS A 139 14.07 1.33 17.87
CA LYS A 139 15.00 1.43 16.75
C LYS A 139 16.17 2.38 17.07
N ASP A 140 15.87 3.55 17.61
CA ASP A 140 16.85 4.60 17.91
C ASP A 140 17.77 4.21 19.08
N CYS A 141 17.26 3.41 20.04
CA CYS A 141 18.06 2.87 21.14
C CYS A 141 18.83 1.59 20.80
N THR A 142 18.63 1.01 19.61
CA THR A 142 19.28 -0.25 19.23
C THR A 142 20.73 0.00 18.81
N VAL A 143 21.68 -0.63 19.51
CA VAL A 143 23.10 -0.56 19.16
C VAL A 143 23.43 -1.72 18.20
N LEU A 144 24.00 -1.40 17.04
CA LEU A 144 24.29 -2.35 15.96
C LEU A 144 25.59 -3.14 16.24
N THR A 145 25.58 -4.02 17.23
CA THR A 145 26.77 -4.79 17.67
C THR A 145 26.94 -6.14 17.02
N ASP A 146 25.84 -6.80 16.68
CA ASP A 146 25.80 -8.16 16.16
C ASP A 146 24.58 -8.35 15.24
N ASP A 147 24.55 -9.49 14.55
CA ASP A 147 23.51 -9.86 13.58
C ASP A 147 22.10 -9.83 14.19
N ILE A 148 21.95 -10.24 15.47
CA ILE A 148 20.66 -10.24 16.15
C ILE A 148 20.18 -8.80 16.36
N GLN A 149 21.05 -7.88 16.80
CA GLN A 149 20.67 -6.46 16.93
C GLN A 149 20.37 -5.81 15.59
N ILE A 150 21.12 -6.15 14.54
CA ILE A 150 20.86 -5.64 13.17
C ILE A 150 19.50 -6.14 12.68
N GLN A 151 19.19 -7.42 12.84
CA GLN A 151 17.86 -7.95 12.49
C GLN A 151 16.74 -7.29 13.29
N ARG A 152 16.94 -7.02 14.59
CA ARG A 152 15.98 -6.28 15.42
C ARG A 152 15.73 -4.88 14.88
N TYR A 153 16.81 -4.17 14.56
CA TYR A 153 16.75 -2.85 13.95
C TYR A 153 15.96 -2.86 12.63
N VAL A 154 16.27 -3.81 11.74
CA VAL A 154 15.58 -3.96 10.45
C VAL A 154 14.11 -4.32 10.64
N LYS A 155 13.77 -5.21 11.58
CA LYS A 155 12.36 -5.52 11.91
C LYS A 155 11.61 -4.29 12.43
N CYS A 156 12.24 -3.46 13.26
CA CYS A 156 11.65 -2.18 13.69
C CYS A 156 11.42 -1.26 12.49
N HIS A 157 12.41 -1.16 11.59
CA HIS A 157 12.31 -0.35 10.38
C HIS A 157 11.16 -0.82 9.47
N ILE A 158 11.05 -2.12 9.19
CA ILE A 158 9.94 -2.71 8.41
C ILE A 158 8.58 -2.43 9.06
N MET A 159 8.47 -2.57 10.39
CA MET A 159 7.23 -2.27 11.10
C MET A 159 6.86 -0.77 11.05
N LEU A 160 7.85 0.13 11.01
CA LEU A 160 7.61 1.55 10.79
C LEU A 160 7.09 1.77 9.36
N LEU A 161 7.71 1.17 8.34
CA LEU A 161 7.23 1.23 6.94
C LEU A 161 5.80 0.69 6.80
N PHE A 162 5.45 -0.37 7.54
CA PHE A 162 4.09 -0.90 7.59
C PHE A 162 3.09 0.12 8.13
N GLY A 163 3.41 0.86 9.18
CA GLY A 163 2.48 1.83 9.77
C GLY A 163 2.47 3.20 9.10
N THR A 164 3.45 3.53 8.25
CA THR A 164 3.54 4.84 7.59
C THR A 164 3.22 4.79 6.10
N ILE A 165 3.91 3.94 5.34
CA ILE A 165 3.88 3.96 3.86
C ILE A 165 2.96 2.88 3.29
N LEU A 166 2.92 1.68 3.89
CA LEU A 166 2.29 0.52 3.25
C LEU A 166 0.86 0.23 3.74
N PHE A 167 0.66 0.19 5.05
CA PHE A 167 -0.60 -0.18 5.70
C PHE A 167 -1.02 0.86 6.72
N GLY A 168 -0.68 2.14 6.45
CA GLY A 168 -0.97 3.25 7.33
C GLY A 168 -2.45 3.27 7.72
N ASP A 169 -2.73 3.39 9.01
CA ASP A 169 -4.09 3.61 9.47
C ASP A 169 -4.46 5.09 9.34
N LYS A 170 -5.74 5.41 9.60
CA LYS A 170 -6.24 6.78 9.54
C LYS A 170 -5.48 7.77 10.45
N SER A 171 -4.82 7.27 11.50
CA SER A 171 -4.08 8.10 12.45
C SER A 171 -2.61 8.31 12.06
N GLY A 172 -2.06 7.48 11.16
CA GLY A 172 -0.64 7.49 10.81
C GLY A 172 0.32 7.24 11.99
N ALA A 173 -0.20 6.77 13.13
CA ALA A 173 0.53 6.79 14.41
C ALA A 173 0.75 5.39 15.00
N ALA A 174 0.18 4.35 14.39
CA ALA A 174 0.29 2.98 14.89
C ALA A 174 0.33 1.95 13.76
N VAL A 175 0.82 0.75 14.08
CA VAL A 175 0.88 -0.39 13.15
C VAL A 175 0.22 -1.61 13.78
N HIS A 176 -0.53 -2.37 12.98
CA HIS A 176 -1.17 -3.58 13.47
C HIS A 176 -0.13 -4.67 13.72
N TRP A 177 -0.14 -5.29 14.90
CA TRP A 177 0.86 -6.30 15.27
C TRP A 177 0.73 -7.64 14.52
N LYS A 178 -0.30 -7.83 13.67
CA LYS A 178 -0.56 -9.09 12.95
C LYS A 178 0.60 -9.49 12.04
N PHE A 179 1.38 -8.51 11.59
CA PHE A 179 2.54 -8.72 10.73
C PHE A 179 3.75 -9.32 11.47
N LEU A 180 3.84 -9.20 12.80
CA LEU A 180 5.02 -9.64 13.57
C LEU A 180 5.38 -11.11 13.29
N ARG A 181 4.37 -11.99 13.26
CA ARG A 181 4.58 -13.42 12.99
C ARG A 181 5.22 -13.70 11.63
N LEU A 182 4.99 -12.85 10.64
CA LEU A 182 5.57 -12.98 9.31
C LEU A 182 7.06 -12.59 9.30
N LEU A 183 7.51 -11.84 10.32
CA LEU A 183 8.90 -11.41 10.49
C LEU A 183 9.75 -12.39 11.32
N ARG A 184 9.22 -13.59 11.66
CA ARG A 184 9.94 -14.58 12.49
C ARG A 184 11.11 -15.19 11.73
N ASN A 185 10.84 -15.68 10.52
CA ASN A 185 11.86 -16.19 9.63
C ASN A 185 12.40 -15.03 8.78
N PHE A 186 13.50 -14.41 9.22
CA PHE A 186 14.05 -13.21 8.60
C PHE A 186 14.35 -13.41 7.10
N ALA A 187 15.05 -14.49 6.74
CA ALA A 187 15.37 -14.84 5.36
C ALA A 187 14.12 -15.20 4.51
N GLY A 188 13.00 -15.53 5.16
CA GLY A 188 11.73 -15.82 4.50
C GLY A 188 10.88 -14.58 4.22
N ILE A 189 11.23 -13.40 4.73
CA ILE A 189 10.40 -12.19 4.61
C ILE A 189 10.18 -11.81 3.13
N ILE A 190 11.21 -11.92 2.30
CA ILE A 190 11.14 -11.58 0.86
C ILE A 190 10.20 -12.49 0.05
N GLN A 191 9.88 -13.69 0.57
CA GLN A 191 9.02 -14.65 -0.14
C GLN A 191 7.54 -14.25 -0.13
N PHE A 192 7.16 -13.30 0.73
CA PHE A 192 5.80 -12.80 0.79
C PHE A 192 5.57 -11.74 -0.29
N SER A 193 4.38 -11.77 -0.87
CA SER A 193 3.95 -10.79 -1.86
C SER A 193 3.48 -9.48 -1.20
N TRP A 194 4.39 -8.76 -0.54
CA TRP A 194 4.11 -7.52 0.19
C TRP A 194 3.47 -6.43 -0.68
N GLY A 195 3.86 -6.36 -1.96
CA GLY A 195 3.28 -5.42 -2.92
C GLY A 195 1.79 -5.70 -3.18
N SER A 196 1.43 -6.96 -3.44
CA SER A 196 0.02 -7.37 -3.60
C SER A 196 -0.80 -7.11 -2.34
N ALA A 197 -0.20 -7.31 -1.16
CA ALA A 197 -0.84 -6.97 0.10
C ALA A 197 -1.10 -5.46 0.22
N CYS A 198 -0.10 -4.63 -0.09
CA CYS A 198 -0.22 -3.17 -0.11
C CYS A 198 -1.36 -2.71 -1.03
N LEU A 199 -1.41 -3.25 -2.26
CA LEU A 199 -2.46 -2.93 -3.21
C LEU A 199 -3.85 -3.40 -2.78
N ALA A 200 -3.96 -4.58 -2.14
CA ALA A 200 -5.22 -5.05 -1.56
C ALA A 200 -5.77 -4.05 -0.52
N HIS A 201 -4.90 -3.58 0.39
CA HIS A 201 -5.31 -2.58 1.38
C HIS A 201 -5.70 -1.27 0.73
N LEU A 202 -4.93 -0.76 -0.24
CA LEU A 202 -5.27 0.47 -0.97
C LEU A 202 -6.65 0.38 -1.64
N ASN A 203 -6.93 -0.71 -2.35
CA ASN A 203 -8.22 -0.93 -3.00
C ASN A 203 -9.36 -0.97 -1.98
N ARG A 204 -9.18 -1.70 -0.85
CA ARG A 204 -10.16 -1.73 0.25
C ARG A 204 -10.38 -0.35 0.86
N SER A 205 -9.33 0.44 1.01
CA SER A 205 -9.37 1.81 1.53
C SER A 205 -10.14 2.74 0.61
N LEU A 206 -9.91 2.66 -0.70
CA LEU A 206 -10.65 3.42 -1.70
C LEU A 206 -12.15 3.03 -1.70
N CYS A 207 -12.48 1.74 -1.63
CA CYS A 207 -13.88 1.28 -1.52
C CYS A 207 -14.59 1.77 -0.24
N LYS A 208 -13.84 1.98 0.85
CA LYS A 208 -14.40 2.58 2.08
C LYS A 208 -14.54 4.09 1.93
N ALA A 209 -13.59 4.75 1.29
CA ALA A 209 -13.54 6.20 1.14
C ALA A 209 -14.66 6.76 0.25
N THR A 210 -15.23 5.95 -0.66
CA THR A 210 -16.41 6.35 -1.46
C THR A 210 -17.72 6.39 -0.66
N ARG A 211 -17.73 5.89 0.58
CA ARG A 211 -18.93 5.92 1.44
C ARG A 211 -19.13 7.33 2.01
N VAL A 212 -20.38 7.80 2.02
CA VAL A 212 -20.77 9.16 2.41
C VAL A 212 -20.37 9.52 3.86
N ASP A 213 -20.26 8.52 4.75
CA ASP A 213 -19.88 8.70 6.15
C ASP A 213 -18.36 8.65 6.40
N CYS A 214 -17.56 8.35 5.38
CA CYS A 214 -16.12 8.21 5.51
C CYS A 214 -15.40 9.55 5.36
N LYS A 215 -14.74 10.00 6.44
CA LYS A 215 -14.02 11.29 6.49
C LYS A 215 -12.50 11.20 6.38
N GLU A 216 -11.98 9.97 6.40
CA GLU A 216 -10.55 9.68 6.44
C GLU A 216 -10.27 8.41 5.63
N ILE A 217 -9.17 8.42 4.87
CA ILE A 217 -8.70 7.27 4.10
C ILE A 217 -7.46 6.66 4.77
N ASP A 218 -7.40 5.33 4.83
CA ASP A 218 -6.24 4.54 5.23
C ASP A 218 -5.49 3.98 4.01
N GLY A 219 -4.43 3.21 4.22
CA GLY A 219 -3.67 2.57 3.16
C GLY A 219 -2.54 3.42 2.57
N SER A 220 -1.92 2.93 1.49
CA SER A 220 -0.72 3.55 0.91
C SER A 220 -1.06 4.76 0.04
N LEU A 221 -1.15 5.94 0.66
CA LEU A 221 -1.36 7.19 -0.08
C LEU A 221 -0.15 7.56 -0.93
N THR A 222 1.07 7.23 -0.49
CA THR A 222 2.29 7.38 -1.30
C THR A 222 2.18 6.63 -2.63
N LEU A 223 1.64 5.41 -2.60
CA LEU A 223 1.41 4.62 -3.80
C LEU A 223 0.38 5.30 -4.72
N LEU A 224 -0.78 5.71 -4.17
CA LEU A 224 -1.84 6.34 -4.94
C LEU A 224 -1.40 7.67 -5.60
N LEU A 225 -0.75 8.55 -4.83
CA LEU A 225 -0.27 9.85 -5.31
C LEU A 225 0.78 9.68 -6.39
N THR A 226 1.78 8.84 -6.13
CA THR A 226 2.86 8.62 -7.10
C THR A 226 2.32 7.95 -8.37
N TRP A 227 1.39 7.01 -8.25
CA TRP A 227 0.71 6.43 -9.41
C TRP A 227 -0.01 7.50 -10.24
N ALA A 228 -0.78 8.38 -9.58
CA ALA A 228 -1.47 9.46 -10.28
C ALA A 228 -0.46 10.38 -11.00
N TRP A 229 0.66 10.72 -10.38
CA TRP A 229 1.67 11.58 -11.01
C TRP A 229 2.41 10.94 -12.18
N ILE A 230 2.63 9.62 -12.15
CA ILE A 230 3.25 8.89 -13.26
C ILE A 230 2.25 8.70 -14.41
N ARG A 231 1.03 8.26 -14.11
CA ARG A 231 0.04 7.87 -15.11
C ARG A 231 -0.76 9.05 -15.65
N LEU A 232 -0.93 10.10 -14.84
CA LEU A 232 -1.67 11.32 -15.13
C LEU A 232 -0.75 12.55 -14.87
N PRO A 233 0.33 12.74 -15.65
CA PRO A 233 1.36 13.74 -15.37
C PRO A 233 0.85 15.18 -15.37
N PHE A 234 -0.30 15.46 -16.00
CA PHE A 234 -0.96 16.77 -15.92
C PHE A 234 -1.50 17.09 -14.51
N LEU A 235 -1.61 16.09 -13.64
CA LEU A 235 -1.92 16.26 -12.22
C LEU A 235 -0.66 16.44 -11.37
N ALA A 236 0.55 16.21 -11.91
CA ALA A 236 1.77 16.13 -11.12
C ALA A 236 2.34 17.51 -10.79
N PRO A 237 2.95 17.70 -9.59
CA PRO A 237 3.85 18.81 -9.39
C PRO A 237 5.10 18.60 -10.25
N ILE A 238 5.87 19.67 -10.44
CA ILE A 238 7.16 19.63 -11.13
C ILE A 238 8.04 18.54 -10.49
N PRO A 239 8.45 17.51 -11.26
CA PRO A 239 9.32 16.47 -10.76
C PRO A 239 10.74 17.00 -10.54
N GLY A 240 11.45 16.39 -9.59
CA GLY A 240 12.88 16.53 -9.39
C GLY A 240 13.67 15.75 -10.43
N ASN A 241 14.74 15.06 -10.02
CA ASN A 241 15.63 14.37 -10.95
C ASN A 241 14.91 13.18 -11.66
N PRO A 242 14.72 13.22 -13.00
CA PRO A 242 14.00 12.19 -13.73
C PRO A 242 14.74 10.85 -13.81
N ARG A 243 16.06 10.84 -13.54
CA ARG A 243 16.89 9.62 -13.52
C ARG A 243 16.88 8.88 -12.18
N LEU A 244 16.14 9.38 -11.19
CA LEU A 244 15.95 8.65 -9.94
C LEU A 244 15.01 7.47 -10.18
N PHE A 245 15.51 6.28 -9.83
CA PHE A 245 14.73 5.04 -9.95
C PHE A 245 13.57 4.98 -8.98
N LEU A 246 13.79 5.36 -7.71
CA LEU A 246 12.70 5.46 -6.74
C LEU A 246 11.75 6.55 -7.20
N ILE A 247 10.70 6.15 -7.92
CA ILE A 247 9.89 7.09 -8.69
C ILE A 247 9.17 8.04 -7.73
N ALA A 248 8.75 7.55 -6.56
CA ALA A 248 8.19 8.37 -5.48
C ALA A 248 9.13 9.52 -5.07
N ASN A 249 10.44 9.29 -5.10
CA ASN A 249 11.44 10.30 -4.71
C ASN A 249 11.57 11.45 -5.70
N ARG A 250 11.03 11.33 -6.92
CA ARG A 250 10.98 12.46 -7.87
C ARG A 250 10.12 13.60 -7.35
N TRP A 251 9.15 13.31 -6.48
CA TRP A 251 8.25 14.31 -5.90
C TRP A 251 8.40 14.44 -4.38
N CYS A 252 9.46 13.87 -3.81
CA CYS A 252 9.75 14.12 -2.39
C CYS A 252 9.96 15.61 -2.15
N ASN A 253 9.31 16.14 -1.12
CA ASN A 253 9.37 17.56 -0.76
C ASN A 253 8.91 18.51 -1.88
N TRP A 254 7.99 18.09 -2.76
CA TRP A 254 7.46 18.94 -3.84
C TRP A 254 6.93 20.29 -3.31
N GLU A 255 6.41 20.33 -2.09
CA GLU A 255 5.92 21.57 -1.44
C GLU A 255 6.98 22.67 -1.33
N ARG A 256 8.27 22.30 -1.19
CA ARG A 256 9.36 23.27 -1.07
C ARG A 256 9.70 23.91 -2.41
N GLY A 257 9.50 23.19 -3.52
CA GLY A 257 9.84 23.62 -4.86
C GLY A 257 8.64 24.14 -5.68
N ASN A 258 7.42 23.82 -5.28
CA ASN A 258 6.21 24.12 -6.06
C ASN A 258 5.07 24.64 -5.17
N TYR A 259 5.25 25.86 -4.66
CA TYR A 259 4.29 26.50 -3.76
C TYR A 259 2.90 26.66 -4.38
N ALA A 260 2.81 26.93 -5.69
CA ALA A 260 1.54 27.08 -6.39
C ALA A 260 0.69 25.80 -6.36
N TYR A 261 1.34 24.63 -6.48
CA TYR A 261 0.65 23.34 -6.47
C TYR A 261 -0.13 23.08 -5.16
N ARG A 262 0.36 23.62 -4.04
CA ARG A 262 -0.30 23.52 -2.72
C ARG A 262 -1.70 24.14 -2.71
N TYR A 263 -1.96 25.12 -3.57
CA TYR A 263 -3.21 25.88 -3.60
C TYR A 263 -4.22 25.38 -4.63
N HIS A 264 -3.92 24.30 -5.35
CA HIS A 264 -4.91 23.70 -6.24
C HIS A 264 -6.10 23.17 -5.45
N THR A 265 -7.29 23.55 -5.88
CA THR A 265 -8.55 23.20 -5.23
C THR A 265 -9.14 21.92 -5.79
N LEU A 266 -10.10 21.33 -5.08
CA LEU A 266 -10.85 20.16 -5.57
C LEU A 266 -11.51 20.45 -6.93
N ALA A 267 -12.09 21.65 -7.11
CA ALA A 267 -12.68 22.06 -8.38
C ALA A 267 -11.65 22.20 -9.52
N HIS A 268 -10.39 22.51 -9.20
CA HIS A 268 -9.31 22.49 -10.19
C HIS A 268 -9.03 21.05 -10.66
N TYR A 269 -8.86 20.12 -9.72
CA TYR A 269 -8.61 18.71 -10.05
C TYR A 269 -9.77 18.03 -10.78
N ARG A 270 -11.02 18.30 -10.38
CA ARG A 270 -12.20 17.79 -11.09
C ARG A 270 -12.18 18.19 -12.57
N ARG A 271 -11.95 19.47 -12.86
CA ARG A 271 -11.84 19.98 -14.24
C ARG A 271 -10.75 19.28 -15.03
N LEU A 272 -9.55 19.14 -14.47
CA LEU A 272 -8.44 18.44 -15.14
C LEU A 272 -8.79 16.97 -15.46
N LEU A 273 -9.53 16.29 -14.59
CA LEU A 273 -9.97 14.92 -14.81
C LEU A 273 -11.12 14.83 -15.83
N ASP A 274 -12.02 15.81 -15.84
CA ASP A 274 -13.15 15.87 -16.79
C ASP A 274 -12.68 16.22 -18.21
N ASP A 275 -11.64 17.05 -18.35
CA ASP A 275 -11.06 17.48 -19.62
C ASP A 275 -10.06 16.46 -20.21
N MET A 276 -10.04 15.23 -19.67
CA MET A 276 -9.11 14.19 -20.09
C MET A 276 -9.40 13.71 -21.52
N GLN A 277 -8.37 13.67 -22.37
CA GLN A 277 -8.43 13.23 -23.76
C GLN A 277 -7.65 11.92 -23.96
N GLU A 278 -7.93 11.22 -25.07
CA GLU A 278 -7.18 10.03 -25.47
C GLU A 278 -5.67 10.36 -25.56
N GLY A 279 -4.83 9.51 -24.94
CA GLY A 279 -3.38 9.71 -24.85
C GLY A 279 -2.89 10.45 -23.59
N HIS A 280 -3.79 10.97 -22.73
CA HIS A 280 -3.40 11.57 -21.45
C HIS A 280 -3.06 10.57 -20.34
N VAL A 281 -3.46 9.30 -20.48
CA VAL A 281 -2.96 8.21 -19.63
C VAL A 281 -1.73 7.60 -20.29
N TYR A 282 -0.59 7.75 -19.62
CA TYR A 282 0.68 7.30 -20.15
C TYR A 282 1.02 5.89 -19.66
N GLY A 283 1.44 5.05 -20.62
CA GLY A 283 2.26 3.88 -20.31
C GLY A 283 3.55 4.30 -19.60
N ILE A 284 4.21 3.36 -18.94
CA ILE A 284 5.52 3.60 -18.30
C ILE A 284 6.62 3.84 -19.33
N ASP A 285 6.33 3.73 -20.62
CA ASP A 285 7.29 3.87 -21.73
C ASP A 285 8.05 5.21 -21.76
N HIS A 286 7.63 6.19 -20.96
CA HIS A 286 8.32 7.46 -20.73
C HIS A 286 9.45 7.38 -19.67
N ILE A 287 9.55 6.30 -18.90
CA ILE A 287 10.63 6.04 -17.95
C ILE A 287 11.74 5.30 -18.69
N GLU A 288 12.91 5.92 -18.76
CA GLU A 288 14.07 5.37 -19.47
C GLU A 288 14.39 3.95 -18.95
N PRO A 289 14.52 2.95 -19.84
CA PRO A 289 14.68 1.58 -19.39
C PRO A 289 15.88 1.32 -18.47
N ASP A 290 16.97 2.03 -18.64
CA ASP A 290 18.17 1.91 -17.82
C ASP A 290 17.98 2.41 -16.37
N VAL A 291 16.92 3.18 -16.11
CA VAL A 291 16.58 3.66 -14.77
C VAL A 291 15.96 2.56 -13.91
N ILE A 292 15.30 1.55 -14.49
CA ILE A 292 14.63 0.48 -13.72
C ILE A 292 15.60 -0.69 -13.46
N PRO A 293 15.94 -1.00 -12.19
CA PRO A 293 16.70 -2.15 -11.79
C PRO A 293 16.17 -3.45 -12.37
N VAL A 294 17.12 -4.31 -12.72
CA VAL A 294 16.87 -5.55 -13.47
C VAL A 294 16.00 -6.52 -12.68
N ASP A 295 16.17 -6.59 -11.37
CA ASP A 295 15.37 -7.40 -10.45
C ASP A 295 13.89 -7.00 -10.45
N ILE A 296 13.58 -5.71 -10.59
CA ILE A 296 12.19 -5.23 -10.70
C ILE A 296 11.62 -5.55 -12.09
N ARG A 297 12.40 -5.37 -13.15
CA ARG A 297 11.98 -5.68 -14.54
C ARG A 297 11.63 -7.15 -14.73
N GLN A 298 12.40 -8.06 -14.11
CA GLN A 298 12.24 -9.51 -14.27
C GLN A 298 10.88 -10.03 -13.76
N HIS A 299 10.18 -9.28 -12.90
CA HIS A 299 8.87 -9.66 -12.35
C HIS A 299 7.68 -9.01 -13.07
N SER A 300 7.91 -8.23 -14.13
CA SER A 300 6.86 -7.50 -14.89
C SER A 300 5.75 -8.41 -15.48
N VAL A 301 6.06 -9.66 -15.86
CA VAL A 301 5.10 -10.60 -16.47
C VAL A 301 3.89 -10.90 -15.57
N VAL A 302 4.06 -10.84 -14.25
CA VAL A 302 2.98 -11.09 -13.27
C VAL A 302 2.03 -9.89 -13.16
N CYS A 303 2.42 -8.72 -13.63
CA CYS A 303 1.71 -7.48 -13.38
C CYS A 303 0.45 -7.29 -14.23
N GLY A 304 0.33 -8.02 -15.34
CA GLY A 304 -0.88 -8.09 -16.18
C GLY A 304 -1.81 -9.26 -15.82
N ALA A 305 -1.64 -9.87 -14.64
CA ALA A 305 -2.44 -11.02 -14.24
C ALA A 305 -3.76 -10.60 -13.57
N THR A 306 -4.87 -11.19 -13.99
CA THR A 306 -6.18 -11.03 -13.32
C THR A 306 -6.31 -12.04 -12.17
N VAL A 307 -6.06 -11.59 -10.93
CA VAL A 307 -5.87 -12.45 -9.75
C VAL A 307 -6.46 -11.84 -8.47
N PRO A 308 -6.76 -12.65 -7.42
CA PRO A 308 -7.10 -12.09 -6.11
C PRO A 308 -5.83 -11.61 -5.39
N LEU A 309 -5.87 -10.39 -4.86
CA LEU A 309 -4.89 -9.84 -3.95
C LEU A 309 -5.29 -10.20 -2.53
N ILE A 310 -4.35 -10.76 -1.75
CA ILE A 310 -4.66 -11.35 -0.44
C ILE A 310 -3.70 -10.78 0.61
N SER A 311 -4.28 -10.16 1.64
CA SER A 311 -3.61 -9.77 2.87
C SER A 311 -4.51 -10.02 4.08
N PHE A 312 -4.29 -11.13 4.78
CA PHE A 312 -5.10 -11.57 5.93
C PHE A 312 -6.61 -11.57 5.61
N GLU A 313 -7.38 -10.71 6.27
CA GLU A 313 -8.81 -10.50 6.06
C GLU A 313 -9.14 -9.67 4.81
N CYS A 314 -8.15 -8.98 4.24
CA CYS A 314 -8.31 -8.13 3.07
C CYS A 314 -8.12 -8.97 1.80
N VAL A 315 -9.20 -9.17 1.05
CA VAL A 315 -9.20 -9.90 -0.22
C VAL A 315 -9.86 -9.03 -1.27
N GLU A 316 -9.08 -8.59 -2.26
CA GLU A 316 -9.57 -7.76 -3.36
C GLU A 316 -9.29 -8.40 -4.71
N TRP A 317 -10.13 -8.08 -5.71
CA TRP A 317 -9.95 -8.58 -7.06
C TRP A 317 -9.08 -7.62 -7.88
N HIS A 318 -7.96 -8.10 -8.44
CA HIS A 318 -7.16 -7.33 -9.39
C HIS A 318 -7.60 -7.65 -10.81
N ALA A 319 -8.45 -6.80 -11.40
CA ALA A 319 -9.02 -7.01 -12.73
C ALA A 319 -8.16 -6.37 -13.84
N SER A 320 -6.92 -6.84 -14.02
CA SER A 320 -6.00 -6.29 -15.03
C SER A 320 -6.53 -6.29 -16.47
N ASP A 321 -7.49 -7.16 -16.77
CA ASP A 321 -8.19 -7.22 -18.05
C ASP A 321 -9.13 -6.04 -18.32
N ARG A 322 -9.42 -5.19 -17.32
CA ARG A 322 -10.29 -4.01 -17.45
C ARG A 322 -9.59 -2.72 -17.86
N PHE A 323 -8.30 -2.59 -17.54
CA PHE A 323 -7.54 -1.35 -17.75
C PHE A 323 -6.32 -1.57 -18.65
N ARG A 324 -6.42 -2.48 -19.62
CA ARG A 324 -5.31 -2.84 -20.52
C ARG A 324 -4.77 -1.66 -21.32
N ARG A 325 -5.62 -0.66 -21.62
CA ARG A 325 -5.24 0.58 -22.32
C ARG A 325 -4.14 1.35 -21.61
N GLN A 326 -4.06 1.25 -20.27
CA GLN A 326 -3.01 1.93 -19.51
C GLN A 326 -1.60 1.40 -19.80
N PHE A 327 -1.51 0.22 -20.44
CA PHE A 327 -0.27 -0.41 -20.87
C PHE A 327 -0.09 -0.34 -22.40
N GLY A 328 -0.85 0.51 -23.09
CA GLY A 328 -0.84 0.57 -24.56
C GLY A 328 -1.42 -0.66 -25.26
N LEU A 329 -2.09 -1.55 -24.51
CA LEU A 329 -2.69 -2.78 -25.04
C LEU A 329 -4.14 -2.53 -25.47
N ILE A 330 -4.58 -3.31 -26.46
CA ILE A 330 -5.98 -3.29 -26.92
C ILE A 330 -6.90 -3.77 -25.80
N GLN A 331 -7.97 -3.01 -25.55
CA GLN A 331 -9.00 -3.38 -24.58
C GLN A 331 -9.98 -4.37 -25.21
N GLY A 332 -9.99 -5.60 -24.68
CA GLY A 332 -11.06 -6.56 -24.97
C GLY A 332 -12.29 -6.32 -24.08
N VAL A 333 -13.36 -7.06 -24.34
CA VAL A 333 -14.50 -7.13 -23.42
C VAL A 333 -14.02 -7.74 -22.10
N PRO A 334 -14.12 -7.04 -20.97
CA PRO A 334 -13.72 -7.59 -19.68
C PRO A 334 -14.52 -8.85 -19.36
N ASN A 335 -13.89 -9.80 -18.67
CA ASN A 335 -14.65 -10.94 -18.17
C ASN A 335 -15.67 -10.48 -17.12
N GLN A 336 -16.78 -11.20 -17.01
CA GLN A 336 -17.80 -10.92 -16.01
C GLN A 336 -17.17 -10.86 -14.61
N GLU A 337 -17.61 -9.87 -13.82
CA GLU A 337 -17.13 -9.62 -12.47
C GLU A 337 -17.13 -10.93 -11.69
N ARG A 338 -15.96 -11.29 -11.13
CA ARG A 338 -15.93 -12.36 -10.14
C ARG A 338 -16.55 -11.81 -8.88
N ASP A 339 -17.85 -12.05 -8.74
CA ASP A 339 -18.58 -11.79 -7.51
C ASP A 339 -17.85 -12.48 -6.35
N LEU A 340 -17.17 -11.68 -5.52
CA LEU A 340 -16.61 -12.14 -4.25
C LEU A 340 -17.74 -12.39 -3.23
N GLY A 341 -18.99 -12.14 -3.60
CA GLY A 341 -20.19 -12.31 -2.79
C GLY A 341 -20.15 -11.45 -1.54
N ALA A 342 -20.79 -11.95 -0.48
CA ALA A 342 -20.76 -11.34 0.86
C ALA A 342 -19.35 -11.16 1.45
N SER A 343 -18.27 -11.65 0.82
CA SER A 343 -16.89 -11.45 1.30
C SER A 343 -16.27 -10.11 0.86
N HIS A 344 -16.87 -9.41 -0.10
CA HIS A 344 -16.47 -8.04 -0.45
C HIS A 344 -16.85 -7.08 0.68
N GLY A 345 -15.91 -6.25 1.15
CA GLY A 345 -16.18 -5.33 2.27
C GLY A 345 -16.23 -5.97 3.66
N GLU A 346 -16.37 -7.29 3.80
CA GLU A 346 -16.36 -7.99 5.09
C GLU A 346 -14.95 -8.17 5.65
N VAL A 347 -14.80 -7.94 6.96
CA VAL A 347 -13.64 -8.32 7.76
C VAL A 347 -13.98 -9.69 8.35
N LEU A 348 -13.32 -10.75 7.86
CA LEU A 348 -13.52 -12.10 8.41
C LEU A 348 -12.93 -12.18 9.83
N THR A 349 -13.68 -11.74 10.83
CA THR A 349 -13.34 -11.93 12.24
C THR A 349 -13.73 -13.34 12.66
N GLY A 350 -12.74 -14.18 12.95
CA GLY A 350 -13.00 -15.48 13.57
C GLY A 350 -13.66 -15.29 14.96
N PRO A 351 -14.47 -16.24 15.44
CA PRO A 351 -15.11 -16.11 16.74
C PRO A 351 -14.08 -15.96 17.87
N LYS A 352 -14.23 -14.87 18.63
CA LYS A 352 -13.53 -14.67 19.90
C LYS A 352 -14.03 -15.74 20.89
N LYS A 353 -13.14 -16.67 21.25
CA LYS A 353 -13.35 -17.85 22.13
C LYS A 353 -13.82 -19.11 21.39
N ILE A 354 -12.88 -20.02 21.13
CA ILE A 354 -12.76 -21.39 21.68
C ILE A 354 -11.52 -22.03 20.99
N SER A 355 -10.77 -22.83 21.73
CA SER A 355 -9.50 -23.46 21.35
C SER A 355 -9.66 -24.56 20.27
N PRO A 356 -8.54 -25.16 19.82
CA PRO A 356 -8.00 -25.05 18.47
C PRO A 356 -8.63 -26.06 17.48
N THR A 357 -9.13 -25.59 16.34
CA THR A 357 -9.11 -26.39 15.10
C THR A 357 -8.81 -25.50 13.89
N PRO A 358 -7.83 -25.88 13.05
CA PRO A 358 -7.33 -25.05 11.94
C PRO A 358 -8.23 -25.09 10.70
N SER A 359 -9.57 -25.03 10.86
CA SER A 359 -10.49 -25.63 9.86
C SER A 359 -11.56 -24.72 9.26
N ARG A 360 -11.63 -23.42 9.52
CA ARG A 360 -12.67 -22.57 8.86
C ARG A 360 -12.15 -21.70 7.73
N VAL A 361 -11.00 -21.05 7.92
CA VAL A 361 -10.36 -20.24 6.88
C VAL A 361 -9.90 -21.15 5.73
N THR A 362 -9.10 -22.17 6.03
CA THR A 362 -8.63 -23.23 5.09
C THR A 362 -9.75 -23.99 4.36
N THR A 363 -10.92 -24.16 4.96
CA THR A 363 -12.03 -24.90 4.33
C THR A 363 -12.82 -24.04 3.34
N CYS A 364 -12.92 -22.73 3.58
CA CYS A 364 -13.42 -21.79 2.57
C CYS A 364 -12.45 -21.73 1.37
N TRP A 365 -11.14 -21.67 1.64
CA TRP A 365 -10.09 -21.70 0.62
C TRP A 365 -10.06 -23.00 -0.20
N ARG A 366 -10.21 -24.18 0.43
CA ARG A 366 -10.33 -25.47 -0.29
C ARG A 366 -11.60 -25.55 -1.15
N LYS A 367 -12.71 -24.92 -0.74
CA LYS A 367 -13.93 -24.85 -1.56
C LYS A 367 -13.77 -23.93 -2.78
N LEU A 368 -13.10 -22.79 -2.62
CA LEU A 368 -12.74 -21.88 -3.73
C LEU A 368 -11.75 -22.52 -4.72
N LEU A 369 -10.75 -23.26 -4.22
CA LEU A 369 -9.81 -23.99 -5.08
C LEU A 369 -10.43 -25.24 -5.72
N ARG A 370 -11.33 -25.97 -5.03
CA ARG A 370 -12.03 -27.14 -5.62
C ARG A 370 -12.99 -26.77 -6.74
N LYS A 371 -13.61 -25.58 -6.71
CA LYS A 371 -14.40 -25.07 -7.86
C LYS A 371 -13.55 -24.86 -9.12
N LYS A 372 -12.22 -24.81 -9.02
CA LYS A 372 -11.29 -24.56 -10.14
C LYS A 372 -10.77 -25.84 -10.82
N TYR A 373 -10.83 -27.02 -10.18
CA TYR A 373 -10.20 -28.25 -10.70
C TYR A 373 -11.17 -29.37 -11.10
N HIS A 374 -12.48 -29.11 -11.11
CA HIS A 374 -13.50 -30.08 -11.56
C HIS A 374 -14.48 -29.52 -12.63
N ALA A 375 -14.11 -28.45 -13.32
CA ALA A 375 -14.76 -28.08 -14.58
C ALA A 375 -13.71 -28.14 -15.70
N SER A 376 -13.30 -29.36 -16.01
CA SER A 376 -12.69 -29.75 -17.29
C SER A 376 -13.74 -30.52 -18.06
#